data_AF-W2T1X2-F1
#
_entry.id   AF-W2T1X2-F1
#
_cell.length_a   1.000
_cell.length_b   1.000
_cell.length_c   1.000
_cell.angle_alpha   90.00
_cell.angle_beta   90.00
_cell.angle_gamma   90.00
#
_symmetry.space_group_name_H-M   'P 1'
#
loop_
_entity.id
_entity.type
_entity.pdbx_description
1 polymer ?
#
loop_
_entity_poly.entity_id
_entity_poly.type
_entity_poly.pdbx_seq_one_letter_code
_entity_poly.pdbx_strand_id
1 'polypeptide(L)'
;MIMNSSALQNDIIEWARDHRCHHKWTDTHADPHNTTRGFFFAHMGWLLVKKHPQIKEQGGKLDLSDLFADPVCTFQRKYYLPLVLIFCFLLPSAIPVKFWGESAFVAFYTAGILRYCLLLHATWLINSAAHKFGFKPYDKAISPVESVWTTVTAIGEGGHNFHHTFPQDYRTSEYSLKLNWTRLFIDTCAALGLVYDRKSFSEEIIQRQCEKHGNPEQRGKAIL
;
A
#
# COMPACT_ATOMS: atom_id res chain seq x y z
N MET A 1 -10.76 -8.87 0.56
CA MET A 1 -10.48 -10.03 1.44
C MET A 1 -9.59 -11.09 0.79
N ILE A 2 -10.08 -11.89 -0.18
CA ILE A 2 -9.33 -13.04 -0.73
C ILE A 2 -7.95 -12.64 -1.28
N MET A 3 -7.90 -11.61 -2.14
CA MET A 3 -6.64 -11.11 -2.70
C MET A 3 -5.68 -10.61 -1.60
N ASN A 4 -6.20 -9.91 -0.57
CA ASN A 4 -5.39 -9.50 0.58
C ASN A 4 -4.87 -10.71 1.38
N SER A 5 -5.66 -11.76 1.57
CA SER A 5 -5.20 -13.00 2.22
C SER A 5 -4.11 -13.72 1.41
N SER A 6 -4.11 -13.61 0.08
CA SER A 6 -3.03 -14.12 -0.78
C SER A 6 -1.72 -13.32 -0.69
N ALA A 7 -1.79 -12.11 -0.12
CA ALA A 7 -0.64 -11.21 0.04
C ALA A 7 0.12 -11.41 1.35
N LEU A 8 -0.54 -11.94 2.39
CA LEU A 8 0.06 -12.22 3.70
C LEU A 8 0.79 -11.00 4.31
N GLN A 9 0.08 -9.88 4.46
CA GLN A 9 0.61 -8.65 5.06
C GLN A 9 -0.14 -8.23 6.34
N ASN A 10 -0.59 -9.22 7.12
CA ASN A 10 -1.57 -9.12 8.22
C ASN A 10 -3.02 -8.94 7.73
N ASP A 11 -3.96 -9.12 8.65
CA ASP A 11 -5.39 -8.91 8.35
C ASP A 11 -5.69 -7.43 8.08
N ILE A 12 -6.77 -7.17 7.34
CA ILE A 12 -7.15 -5.81 6.90
C ILE A 12 -7.21 -4.82 8.08
N ILE A 13 -7.70 -5.25 9.25
CA ILE A 13 -7.85 -4.34 10.40
C ILE A 13 -6.48 -3.95 10.96
N GLU A 14 -5.56 -4.91 11.11
CA GLU A 14 -4.21 -4.61 11.58
C GLU A 14 -3.43 -3.76 10.58
N TRP A 15 -3.49 -4.10 9.28
CA TRP A 15 -2.81 -3.34 8.23
C TRP A 15 -3.33 -1.90 8.18
N ALA A 16 -4.65 -1.70 8.19
CA ALA A 16 -5.24 -0.37 8.15
C ALA A 16 -4.95 0.45 9.42
N ARG A 17 -4.92 -0.17 10.61
CA ARG A 17 -4.50 0.51 11.84
C ARG A 17 -3.08 1.05 11.72
N ASP A 18 -2.14 0.19 11.32
CA ASP A 18 -0.73 0.56 11.21
C ASP A 18 -0.53 1.63 10.11
N HIS A 19 -1.26 1.52 9.00
CA HIS A 19 -1.24 2.52 7.93
C HIS A 19 -1.86 3.87 8.35
N ARG A 20 -2.97 3.88 9.11
CA ARG A 20 -3.51 5.11 9.73
C ARG A 20 -2.51 5.76 10.67
N CYS A 21 -1.77 4.97 11.46
CA CYS A 21 -0.67 5.49 12.27
C CYS A 21 0.42 6.12 11.42
N HIS A 22 0.82 5.42 10.35
CA HIS A 22 1.84 5.90 9.42
C HIS A 22 1.47 7.26 8.81
N HIS A 23 0.24 7.45 8.33
CA HIS A 23 -0.19 8.74 7.79
C HIS A 23 -0.27 9.84 8.85
N LYS A 24 -0.80 9.52 10.04
CA LYS A 24 -1.05 10.55 11.07
C LYS A 24 0.22 11.02 11.77
N TRP A 25 1.22 10.15 11.87
CA TRP A 25 2.45 10.39 12.62
C TRP A 25 3.71 10.03 11.82
N THR A 26 3.68 10.22 10.50
CA THR A 26 4.78 9.92 9.57
C THR A 26 6.11 10.43 10.11
N ASP A 27 7.17 9.63 9.98
CA ASP A 27 8.54 9.97 10.38
C ASP A 27 8.76 10.23 11.88
N THR A 28 7.81 9.86 12.73
CA THR A 28 7.96 9.90 14.19
C THR A 28 8.09 8.49 14.79
N HIS A 29 8.31 8.40 16.10
CA HIS A 29 8.31 7.11 16.80
C HIS A 29 6.93 6.42 16.89
N ALA A 30 5.84 7.09 16.48
CA ALA A 30 4.52 6.50 16.31
C ALA A 30 4.26 5.96 14.89
N ASP A 31 5.19 6.17 13.95
CA ASP A 31 5.17 5.56 12.61
C ASP A 31 5.75 4.12 12.67
N PRO A 32 4.98 3.08 12.30
CA PRO A 32 5.46 1.69 12.30
C PRO A 32 6.75 1.46 11.52
N HIS A 33 6.92 2.15 10.39
CA HIS A 33 8.06 2.02 9.47
C HIS A 33 8.80 3.35 9.31
N ASN A 34 8.94 4.08 10.42
CA ASN A 34 9.61 5.37 10.53
C ASN A 34 10.90 5.47 9.67
N THR A 35 10.86 6.32 8.65
CA THR A 35 11.92 6.44 7.65
C THR A 35 13.18 7.11 8.17
N THR A 36 13.09 7.88 9.27
CA THR A 36 14.24 8.52 9.93
C THR A 36 15.21 7.50 10.55
N ARG A 37 14.75 6.26 10.77
CA ARG A 37 15.58 5.13 11.23
C ARG A 37 16.37 4.46 10.11
N GLY A 38 16.31 5.01 8.90
CA GLY A 38 17.07 4.56 7.74
C GLY A 38 16.33 3.58 6.84
N PHE A 39 16.87 3.42 5.63
CA PHE A 39 16.22 2.67 4.54
C PHE A 39 15.92 1.22 4.92
N PHE A 40 16.87 0.51 5.53
CA PHE A 40 16.67 -0.89 5.92
C PHE A 40 15.55 -1.05 6.95
N PHE A 41 15.46 -0.14 7.93
CA PHE A 41 14.41 -0.17 8.93
C PHE A 41 13.04 -0.01 8.28
N ALA A 42 12.85 1.03 7.46
CA ALA A 42 11.59 1.29 6.78
C ALA A 42 11.21 0.20 5.77
N HIS A 43 12.20 -0.44 5.14
CA HIS A 43 11.96 -1.51 4.16
C HIS A 43 11.48 -2.78 4.86
N MET A 44 12.27 -3.34 5.78
CA MET A 44 11.92 -4.62 6.43
C MET A 44 12.36 -4.76 7.88
N GLY A 45 13.29 -3.93 8.35
CA GLY A 45 13.82 -4.02 9.71
C GLY A 45 12.76 -3.80 10.79
N TRP A 46 11.72 -3.01 10.50
CA TRP A 46 10.60 -2.79 11.42
C TRP A 46 9.81 -4.07 11.76
N LEU A 47 9.80 -5.05 10.86
CA LEU A 47 9.16 -6.36 11.07
C LEU A 47 10.00 -7.30 11.94
N LEU A 48 11.28 -7.00 12.12
CA LEU A 48 12.25 -7.86 12.81
C LEU A 48 12.51 -7.45 14.26
N VAL A 49 11.85 -6.39 14.73
CA VAL A 49 12.02 -5.85 16.08
C VAL A 49 10.66 -5.60 16.73
N LYS A 50 10.66 -5.48 18.06
CA LYS A 50 9.47 -5.02 18.76
C LYS A 50 9.11 -3.60 18.33
N LYS A 51 7.83 -3.36 18.06
CA LYS A 51 7.28 -2.02 17.77
C LYS A 51 7.61 -1.06 18.92
N HIS A 52 7.94 0.19 18.59
CA HIS A 52 8.15 1.24 19.58
C HIS A 52 6.87 1.49 20.40
N PRO A 53 6.96 1.76 21.72
CA PRO A 53 5.78 1.93 22.58
C PRO A 53 4.78 2.99 22.09
N GLN A 54 5.27 4.07 21.46
CA GLN A 54 4.41 5.13 20.91
C GLN A 54 3.48 4.64 19.79
N ILE A 55 3.83 3.59 19.03
CA ILE A 55 2.92 3.02 18.04
C ILE A 55 1.68 2.46 18.72
N LYS A 56 1.85 1.78 19.87
CA LYS A 56 0.73 1.24 20.66
C LYS A 56 -0.07 2.36 21.30
N GLU A 57 0.60 3.34 21.89
CA GLU A 57 -0.07 4.44 22.59
C GLU A 57 -0.89 5.32 21.64
N GLN A 58 -0.31 5.73 20.51
CA GLN A 58 -0.99 6.59 19.53
C GLN A 58 -1.98 5.79 18.69
N GLY A 59 -1.63 4.56 18.28
CA GLY A 59 -2.54 3.69 17.54
C GLY A 59 -3.79 3.31 18.32
N GLY A 60 -3.73 3.25 19.65
CA GLY A 60 -4.91 3.06 20.51
C GLY A 60 -5.90 4.24 20.51
N LYS A 61 -5.49 5.42 20.01
CA LYS A 61 -6.34 6.62 19.90
C LYS A 61 -7.01 6.74 18.52
N LEU A 62 -6.69 5.84 17.59
CA LEU A 62 -7.34 5.82 16.29
C LEU A 62 -8.74 5.21 16.40
N ASP A 63 -9.71 5.83 15.74
CA ASP A 63 -11.00 5.20 15.50
C ASP A 63 -10.80 4.07 14.48
N LEU A 64 -11.30 2.88 14.80
CA LEU A 64 -11.33 1.69 13.92
C LEU A 64 -12.74 1.09 13.88
N SER A 65 -13.76 1.80 14.41
CA SER A 65 -15.13 1.32 14.51
C SER A 65 -15.71 0.96 13.14
N ASP A 66 -15.34 1.69 12.10
CA ASP A 66 -15.68 1.42 10.70
C ASP A 66 -15.20 0.03 10.24
N LEU A 67 -13.97 -0.34 10.58
CA LEU A 67 -13.38 -1.64 10.19
C LEU A 67 -13.95 -2.80 11.00
N PHE A 68 -14.27 -2.58 12.27
CA PHE A 68 -14.90 -3.61 13.12
C PHE A 68 -16.40 -3.76 12.86
N ALA A 69 -17.07 -2.74 12.32
CA ALA A 69 -18.45 -2.82 11.89
C ALA A 69 -18.61 -3.61 10.56
N ASP A 70 -17.55 -3.69 9.75
CA ASP A 70 -17.57 -4.45 8.48
C ASP A 70 -17.45 -5.96 8.74
N PRO A 71 -18.49 -6.77 8.41
CA PRO A 71 -18.45 -8.22 8.58
C PRO A 71 -17.38 -8.91 7.72
N VAL A 72 -16.98 -8.34 6.58
CA VAL A 72 -15.92 -8.90 5.74
C VAL A 72 -14.56 -8.77 6.43
N CYS A 73 -14.28 -7.61 7.02
CA CYS A 73 -13.04 -7.36 7.76
C CYS A 73 -12.93 -8.24 9.00
N THR A 74 -14.00 -8.32 9.80
CA THR A 74 -14.03 -9.15 11.01
C THR A 74 -14.00 -10.64 10.72
N PHE A 75 -14.67 -11.10 9.65
CA PHE A 75 -14.58 -12.48 9.18
C PHE A 75 -13.14 -12.83 8.78
N GLN A 76 -12.50 -11.98 7.97
CA GLN A 76 -11.11 -12.22 7.56
C GLN A 76 -10.20 -12.32 8.78
N ARG A 77 -10.31 -11.39 9.74
CA ARG A 77 -9.51 -11.40 10.96
C ARG A 77 -9.71 -12.68 11.77
N LYS A 78 -10.96 -13.14 11.91
CA LYS A 78 -11.30 -14.38 12.64
C LYS A 78 -10.68 -15.63 11.99
N TYR A 79 -10.64 -15.69 10.66
CA TYR A 79 -10.16 -16.85 9.89
C TYR A 79 -8.84 -16.58 9.17
N TYR A 80 -8.04 -15.62 9.65
CA TYR A 80 -6.89 -15.10 8.91
C TYR A 80 -5.88 -16.20 8.55
N LEU A 81 -5.49 -17.04 9.51
CA LEU A 81 -4.52 -18.11 9.29
C LEU A 81 -5.00 -19.16 8.26
N PRO A 82 -6.20 -19.76 8.37
CA PRO A 82 -6.73 -20.63 7.32
C PRO A 82 -6.77 -19.97 5.94
N LEU A 83 -7.24 -18.72 5.85
CA LEU A 83 -7.34 -17.99 4.58
C LEU A 83 -5.96 -17.78 3.95
N VAL A 84 -4.95 -17.39 4.74
CA VAL A 84 -3.57 -17.24 4.28
C VAL A 84 -3.00 -18.56 3.78
N LEU A 85 -3.13 -19.64 4.54
CA LEU A 85 -2.58 -20.94 4.14
C LEU A 85 -3.17 -21.39 2.80
N ILE A 86 -4.49 -21.23 2.63
CA ILE A 86 -5.19 -21.58 1.40
C ILE A 86 -4.76 -20.67 0.24
N PHE A 87 -4.91 -19.35 0.38
CA PHE A 87 -4.79 -18.42 -0.74
C PHE A 87 -3.36 -17.96 -1.04
N CYS A 88 -2.46 -17.93 -0.06
CA CYS A 88 -1.07 -17.51 -0.26
C CYS A 88 -0.15 -18.67 -0.68
N PHE A 89 -0.40 -19.89 -0.20
CA PHE A 89 0.50 -21.03 -0.39
C PHE A 89 -0.14 -22.23 -1.09
N LEU A 90 -1.21 -22.82 -0.53
CA LEU A 90 -1.75 -24.08 -1.05
C LEU A 90 -2.31 -23.93 -2.46
N LEU A 91 -3.19 -22.95 -2.69
CA LEU A 91 -3.83 -22.75 -3.98
C LEU A 91 -2.82 -22.31 -5.07
N PRO A 92 -1.93 -21.32 -4.84
CA PRO A 92 -0.89 -20.98 -5.81
C PRO A 92 0.06 -22.15 -6.14
N SER A 93 0.32 -23.06 -5.21
CA SER A 93 1.19 -24.23 -5.45
C SER A 93 0.44 -25.39 -6.12
N ALA A 94 -0.84 -25.60 -5.81
CA ALA A 94 -1.63 -26.71 -6.34
C ALA A 94 -2.06 -26.49 -7.80
N ILE A 95 -2.30 -25.24 -8.20
CA ILE A 95 -2.70 -24.90 -9.58
C ILE A 95 -1.65 -25.39 -10.59
N PRO A 96 -0.34 -25.06 -10.47
CA PRO A 96 0.68 -25.55 -11.38
C PRO A 96 0.78 -27.07 -11.47
N VAL A 97 0.72 -27.74 -10.33
CA VAL A 97 0.77 -29.21 -10.24
C VAL A 97 -0.41 -29.83 -10.99
N LYS A 98 -1.61 -29.27 -10.80
CA LYS A 98 -2.83 -29.84 -11.35
C LYS A 98 -3.03 -29.56 -12.84
N PHE A 99 -2.74 -28.35 -13.30
CA PHE A 99 -3.16 -27.89 -14.63
C PHE A 99 -2.08 -27.99 -15.70
N TRP A 100 -0.80 -28.02 -15.34
CA TRP A 100 0.30 -28.18 -16.31
C TRP A 100 1.40 -29.14 -15.84
N GLY A 101 1.12 -29.96 -14.83
CA GLY A 101 1.98 -31.10 -14.43
C GLY A 101 3.30 -30.70 -13.77
N GLU A 102 3.38 -29.50 -13.20
CA GLU A 102 4.59 -29.05 -12.50
C GLU A 102 4.90 -29.90 -11.26
N SER A 103 6.18 -30.02 -10.92
CA SER A 103 6.59 -30.64 -9.65
C SER A 103 6.05 -29.85 -8.47
N ALA A 104 5.48 -30.54 -7.47
CA ALA A 104 4.97 -29.91 -6.26
C ALA A 104 6.04 -29.07 -5.53
N PHE A 105 7.29 -29.53 -5.55
CA PHE A 105 8.42 -28.79 -4.98
C PHE A 105 8.67 -27.48 -5.76
N VAL A 106 8.76 -27.55 -7.08
CA VAL A 106 9.00 -26.38 -7.94
C VAL A 106 7.85 -25.38 -7.82
N ALA A 107 6.60 -25.86 -7.85
CA ALA A 107 5.42 -25.04 -7.72
C ALA A 107 5.37 -24.30 -6.37
N PHE A 108 5.69 -24.99 -5.27
CA PHE A 108 5.72 -24.38 -3.95
C PHE A 108 6.81 -23.30 -3.82
N TYR A 109 8.02 -23.57 -4.30
CA TYR A 109 9.11 -22.60 -4.23
C TYR A 109 8.90 -21.40 -5.14
N THR A 110 8.30 -21.59 -6.32
CA THR A 110 8.11 -20.50 -7.30
C THR A 110 6.79 -19.74 -7.05
N ALA A 111 5.64 -20.41 -7.19
CA ALA A 111 4.32 -19.80 -7.08
C ALA A 111 3.89 -19.49 -5.62
N GLY A 112 4.44 -20.21 -4.65
CA GLY A 112 4.29 -19.93 -3.22
C GLY A 112 5.32 -18.91 -2.72
N ILE A 113 6.56 -19.38 -2.50
CA ILE A 113 7.59 -18.64 -1.76
C ILE A 113 8.18 -17.46 -2.54
N LEU A 114 8.70 -17.68 -3.75
CA LEU A 114 9.35 -16.63 -4.55
C LEU A 114 8.36 -15.51 -4.88
N ARG A 115 7.16 -15.87 -5.36
CA ARG A 115 6.07 -14.91 -5.60
C ARG A 115 5.77 -14.06 -4.36
N TYR A 116 5.63 -14.70 -3.19
CA TYR A 116 5.36 -14.00 -1.94
C TYR A 116 6.50 -13.05 -1.55
N CYS A 117 7.75 -13.50 -1.66
CA CYS A 117 8.93 -12.67 -1.39
C CYS A 117 8.99 -11.43 -2.30
N LEU A 118 8.77 -11.59 -3.60
CA LEU A 118 8.72 -10.48 -4.55
C LEU A 118 7.61 -9.49 -4.21
N LEU A 119 6.43 -9.98 -3.85
CA LEU A 119 5.30 -9.15 -3.42
C LEU A 119 5.65 -8.32 -2.18
N LEU A 120 6.26 -8.94 -1.16
CA LEU A 120 6.68 -8.22 0.04
C LEU A 120 7.65 -7.09 -0.30
N HIS A 121 8.70 -7.37 -1.07
CA HIS A 121 9.68 -6.35 -1.44
C HIS A 121 9.06 -5.23 -2.28
N ALA A 122 8.12 -5.55 -3.18
CA ALA A 122 7.39 -4.55 -3.94
C ALA A 122 6.61 -3.60 -3.01
N THR A 123 5.89 -4.11 -2.01
CA THR A 123 5.18 -3.28 -1.04
C THR A 123 6.15 -2.52 -0.13
N TRP A 124 7.21 -3.15 0.34
CA TRP A 124 8.20 -2.54 1.23
C TRP A 124 9.00 -1.40 0.57
N LEU A 125 9.10 -1.39 -0.76
CA LEU A 125 9.65 -0.25 -1.49
C LEU A 125 8.79 1.01 -1.35
N ILE A 126 7.48 0.89 -1.10
CA ILE A 126 6.63 2.06 -0.81
C ILE A 126 7.02 2.68 0.54
N ASN A 127 7.25 1.86 1.56
CA ASN A 127 7.69 2.36 2.87
C ASN A 127 9.11 2.95 2.84
N SER A 128 10.00 2.45 1.97
CA SER A 128 11.41 2.87 1.95
C SER A 128 11.78 3.77 0.78
N ALA A 129 11.72 3.28 -0.45
CA ALA A 129 12.13 4.02 -1.64
C ALA A 129 11.20 5.20 -1.92
N ALA A 130 9.88 5.03 -1.73
CA ALA A 130 8.90 6.10 -1.94
C ALA A 130 8.92 7.18 -0.84
N HIS A 131 9.83 7.11 0.12
CA HIS A 131 10.14 8.21 1.06
C HIS A 131 11.53 8.82 0.85
N LYS A 132 12.27 8.40 -0.18
CA LYS A 132 13.68 8.81 -0.36
C LYS A 132 14.08 9.15 -1.79
N PHE A 133 13.62 8.40 -2.78
CA PHE A 133 14.15 8.46 -4.15
C PHE A 133 13.07 8.87 -5.15
N GLY A 134 12.93 10.18 -5.37
CA GLY A 134 11.91 10.72 -6.26
C GLY A 134 11.77 12.24 -6.14
N PHE A 135 10.63 12.76 -6.57
CA PHE A 135 10.32 14.19 -6.57
C PHE A 135 9.10 14.51 -5.68
N LYS A 136 8.91 15.79 -5.31
CA LYS A 136 7.89 16.23 -4.34
C LYS A 136 7.07 17.39 -4.90
N PRO A 137 6.16 17.12 -5.84
CA PRO A 137 5.43 18.17 -6.53
C PRO A 137 4.29 18.76 -5.70
N TYR A 138 3.75 18.08 -4.68
CA TYR A 138 2.57 18.53 -3.93
C TYR A 138 2.92 19.10 -2.55
N ASP A 139 3.87 18.49 -1.85
CA ASP A 139 4.38 19.01 -0.57
C ASP A 139 5.86 18.65 -0.39
N LYS A 140 6.72 19.68 -0.34
CA LYS A 140 8.17 19.51 -0.15
C LYS A 140 8.58 19.22 1.29
N ALA A 141 7.73 19.52 2.27
CA ALA A 141 8.04 19.43 3.69
C ALA A 141 7.94 18.00 4.23
N ILE A 142 7.17 17.13 3.58
CA ILE A 142 7.00 15.72 3.96
C ILE A 142 8.03 14.82 3.26
N SER A 143 8.38 13.66 3.82
CA SER A 143 9.32 12.70 3.21
C SER A 143 8.85 11.98 1.94
N PRO A 144 7.56 11.62 1.75
CA PRO A 144 7.07 10.89 0.59
C PRO A 144 7.41 11.56 -0.74
N VAL A 145 7.69 10.74 -1.76
CA VAL A 145 8.10 11.17 -3.10
C VAL A 145 7.32 10.44 -4.19
N GLU A 146 7.20 11.07 -5.33
CA GLU A 146 6.72 10.47 -6.57
C GLU A 146 7.84 9.70 -7.27
N SER A 147 7.56 8.49 -7.77
CA SER A 147 8.53 7.72 -8.56
C SER A 147 7.84 6.69 -9.48
N VAL A 148 8.25 6.68 -10.77
CA VAL A 148 7.69 5.75 -11.76
C VAL A 148 8.04 4.30 -11.42
N TRP A 149 9.20 4.09 -10.81
CA TRP A 149 9.67 2.76 -10.43
C TRP A 149 8.76 2.16 -9.36
N THR A 150 8.38 2.95 -8.36
CA THR A 150 7.42 2.52 -7.34
C THR A 150 6.01 2.36 -7.91
N THR A 151 5.62 3.15 -8.92
CA THR A 151 4.34 2.94 -9.63
C THR A 151 4.32 1.58 -10.32
N VAL A 152 5.40 1.21 -11.02
CA VAL A 152 5.50 -0.06 -11.74
C VAL A 152 5.58 -1.24 -10.78
N THR A 153 6.42 -1.16 -9.73
CA THR A 153 6.60 -2.28 -8.80
C THR A 153 5.39 -2.50 -7.90
N ALA A 154 4.71 -1.44 -7.48
CA ALA A 154 3.55 -1.52 -6.59
C ALA A 154 2.20 -1.26 -7.30
N ILE A 155 2.14 -1.44 -8.62
CA ILE A 155 0.88 -1.53 -9.38
C ILE A 155 0.04 -0.21 -9.35
N GLY A 156 0.68 0.92 -9.10
CA GLY A 156 0.02 2.24 -9.06
C GLY A 156 0.40 3.13 -7.89
N GLU A 157 0.98 2.56 -6.84
CA GLU A 157 1.22 3.25 -5.56
C GLU A 157 2.46 4.16 -5.54
N GLY A 158 3.01 4.52 -6.71
CA GLY A 158 4.21 5.36 -6.80
C GLY A 158 3.96 6.85 -6.66
N GLY A 159 2.69 7.27 -6.57
CA GLY A 159 2.29 8.64 -6.30
C GLY A 159 2.34 9.03 -4.84
N HIS A 160 3.44 8.71 -4.14
CA HIS A 160 3.43 8.69 -2.67
C HIS A 160 3.41 10.09 -2.05
N ASN A 161 3.97 11.11 -2.74
CA ASN A 161 3.84 12.50 -2.30
C ASN A 161 2.41 12.99 -2.42
N PHE A 162 1.72 12.66 -3.52
CA PHE A 162 0.30 12.92 -3.71
C PHE A 162 -0.53 12.22 -2.65
N HIS A 163 -0.32 10.92 -2.47
CA HIS A 163 -1.06 10.08 -1.53
C HIS A 163 -0.98 10.60 -0.09
N HIS A 164 0.20 10.99 0.39
CA HIS A 164 0.32 11.57 1.73
C HIS A 164 -0.26 12.98 1.84
N THR A 165 -0.31 13.74 0.75
CA THR A 165 -0.94 15.08 0.72
C THR A 165 -2.46 14.98 0.65
N PHE A 166 -2.99 13.99 -0.08
CA PHE A 166 -4.41 13.79 -0.37
C PHE A 166 -4.84 12.35 -0.07
N PRO A 167 -4.77 11.89 1.20
CA PRO A 167 -4.96 10.47 1.55
C PRO A 167 -6.38 9.93 1.33
N GLN A 168 -7.34 10.81 1.03
CA GLN A 168 -8.73 10.44 0.72
C GLN A 168 -9.00 10.24 -0.78
N ASP A 169 -8.04 10.56 -1.65
CA ASP A 169 -8.20 10.38 -3.09
C ASP A 169 -8.07 8.91 -3.47
N TYR A 170 -9.10 8.34 -4.10
CA TYR A 170 -9.12 6.93 -4.47
C TYR A 170 -8.04 6.56 -5.50
N ARG A 171 -7.55 7.55 -6.26
CA ARG A 171 -6.57 7.31 -7.33
C ARG A 171 -5.16 7.11 -6.79
N THR A 172 -4.90 7.47 -5.53
CA THR A 172 -3.58 7.51 -4.88
C THR A 172 -2.50 8.34 -5.59
N SER A 173 -2.79 8.90 -6.77
CA SER A 173 -1.82 9.58 -7.62
C SER A 173 -2.50 10.43 -8.70
N GLU A 174 -1.94 11.60 -9.01
CA GLU A 174 -2.09 12.25 -10.33
C GLU A 174 -1.01 11.82 -11.32
N TYR A 175 0.11 11.30 -10.81
CA TYR A 175 1.25 10.86 -11.58
C TYR A 175 1.04 9.49 -12.23
N SER A 176 1.52 9.34 -13.47
CA SER A 176 1.58 8.04 -14.16
C SER A 176 0.26 7.27 -14.14
N LEU A 177 -0.88 7.96 -14.28
CA LEU A 177 -2.21 7.36 -14.23
C LEU A 177 -2.38 6.19 -15.21
N LYS A 178 -1.66 6.21 -16.34
CA LYS A 178 -1.64 5.13 -17.34
C LYS A 178 -1.02 3.83 -16.80
N LEU A 179 -0.15 3.91 -15.79
CA LEU A 179 0.51 2.79 -15.12
C LEU A 179 -0.14 2.44 -13.77
N ASN A 180 -1.18 3.19 -13.36
CA ASN A 180 -1.93 2.91 -12.14
C ASN A 180 -3.01 1.87 -12.40
N TRP A 181 -2.61 0.61 -12.35
CA TRP A 181 -3.47 -0.54 -12.55
C TRP A 181 -4.50 -0.72 -11.42
N THR A 182 -4.17 -0.32 -10.18
CA THR A 182 -5.13 -0.29 -9.06
C THR A 182 -6.32 0.62 -9.38
N ARG A 183 -6.05 1.84 -9.85
CA ARG A 183 -7.09 2.76 -10.29
C ARG A 183 -7.91 2.16 -11.43
N LEU A 184 -7.26 1.61 -12.46
CA LEU A 184 -7.97 1.02 -13.60
C LEU A 184 -8.91 -0.12 -13.16
N PHE A 185 -8.46 -0.96 -12.22
CA PHE A 185 -9.29 -2.01 -11.63
C PHE A 185 -10.52 -1.42 -10.91
N ILE A 186 -10.33 -0.40 -10.07
CA ILE A 186 -11.42 0.28 -9.36
C ILE A 186 -12.40 0.95 -10.36
N ASP A 187 -11.88 1.63 -11.38
CA ASP A 187 -12.69 2.28 -12.41
C ASP A 187 -13.51 1.27 -13.23
N THR A 188 -12.93 0.10 -13.51
CA THR A 188 -13.63 -1.02 -14.17
C THR A 188 -14.73 -1.57 -13.28
N CYS A 189 -14.46 -1.81 -12.00
CA CYS A 189 -15.47 -2.23 -11.03
C CYS A 189 -16.60 -1.19 -10.90
N ALA A 190 -16.28 0.10 -10.97
CA ALA A 190 -17.28 1.17 -10.96
C ALA A 190 -18.14 1.18 -12.23
N ALA A 191 -17.54 0.95 -13.41
CA ALA A 191 -18.27 0.82 -14.66
C ALA A 191 -19.24 -0.39 -14.64
N LEU A 192 -18.92 -1.43 -13.89
CA LEU A 192 -19.77 -2.61 -13.66
C LEU A 192 -20.79 -2.41 -12.51
N GLY A 193 -20.80 -1.25 -11.84
CA GLY A 193 -21.70 -0.96 -10.71
C GLY A 193 -21.32 -1.61 -9.38
N LEU A 194 -20.11 -2.19 -9.27
CA LEU A 194 -19.61 -2.83 -8.04
C LEU A 194 -18.98 -1.82 -7.06
N VAL A 195 -18.55 -0.67 -7.57
CA VAL A 195 -17.94 0.42 -6.78
C VAL A 195 -18.65 1.73 -7.10
N TYR A 196 -18.89 2.53 -6.06
CA TYR A 196 -19.48 3.86 -6.15
C TYR A 196 -18.81 4.79 -5.13
N ASP A 197 -19.20 6.07 -5.09
CA ASP A 197 -18.63 7.10 -4.19
C ASP A 197 -17.09 7.19 -4.23
N ARG A 198 -16.52 7.08 -5.44
CA ARG A 198 -15.07 7.30 -5.64
C ARG A 198 -14.75 8.76 -5.35
N LYS A 199 -13.96 9.00 -4.30
CA LYS A 199 -13.58 10.35 -3.87
C LYS A 199 -12.31 10.79 -4.58
N SER A 200 -12.36 11.98 -5.19
CA SER A 200 -11.19 12.62 -5.79
C SER A 200 -11.16 14.10 -5.44
N PHE A 201 -9.97 14.66 -5.24
CA PHE A 201 -9.83 16.11 -5.04
C PHE A 201 -9.99 16.83 -6.38
N SER A 202 -10.61 18.02 -6.34
CA SER A 202 -10.75 18.88 -7.52
C SER A 202 -9.39 19.43 -7.96
N GLU A 203 -9.21 19.63 -9.27
CA GLU A 203 -7.99 20.22 -9.85
C GLU A 203 -7.59 21.54 -9.17
N GLU A 204 -8.56 22.41 -8.85
CA GLU A 204 -8.30 23.68 -8.18
C GLU A 204 -7.62 23.51 -6.80
N ILE A 205 -8.09 22.55 -5.99
CA ILE A 205 -7.50 22.24 -4.69
C ILE A 205 -6.07 21.71 -4.86
N ILE A 206 -5.86 20.80 -5.82
CA ILE A 206 -4.56 20.18 -6.04
C ILE A 206 -3.55 21.21 -6.57
N GLN A 207 -3.97 22.04 -7.54
CA GLN A 207 -3.16 23.13 -8.07
C GLN A 207 -2.76 24.11 -6.97
N ARG A 208 -3.72 24.58 -6.17
CA ARG A 208 -3.45 25.51 -5.06
C ARG A 208 -2.47 24.91 -4.04
N GLN A 209 -2.58 23.62 -3.72
CA GLN A 209 -1.64 22.95 -2.82
C GLN A 209 -0.24 22.90 -3.42
N CYS A 210 -0.13 22.51 -4.70
CA CYS A 210 1.12 22.47 -5.44
C CYS A 210 1.82 23.84 -5.51
N GLU A 211 1.07 24.91 -5.77
CA GLU A 211 1.59 26.28 -5.82
C GLU A 211 2.08 26.78 -4.47
N LYS A 212 1.37 26.43 -3.38
CA LYS A 212 1.69 26.92 -2.03
C LYS A 212 2.80 26.13 -1.33
N HIS A 213 2.80 24.81 -1.47
CA HIS A 213 3.64 23.91 -0.67
C HIS A 213 4.55 23.00 -1.51
N GLY A 214 4.25 22.88 -2.80
CA GLY A 214 4.86 21.93 -3.70
C GLY A 214 5.87 22.53 -4.69
N ASN A 215 5.98 21.88 -5.85
CA ASN A 215 6.80 22.30 -6.98
C ASN A 215 6.01 22.19 -8.30
N PRO A 216 5.47 23.31 -8.82
CA PRO A 216 4.72 23.31 -10.08
C PRO A 216 5.49 22.75 -11.28
N GLU A 217 6.80 22.99 -11.37
CA GLU A 217 7.64 22.46 -12.46
C GLU A 217 7.74 20.93 -12.41
N GLN A 218 7.78 20.35 -11.21
CA GLN A 218 7.79 18.89 -11.04
C GLN A 218 6.40 18.29 -11.31
N ARG A 219 5.31 19.00 -10.96
CA ARG A 219 3.94 18.55 -11.28
C ARG A 219 3.73 18.46 -12.79
N GLY A 220 4.27 19.40 -13.57
CA GLY A 220 4.22 19.36 -15.03
C GLY A 220 4.89 18.10 -15.64
N LYS A 221 5.96 17.59 -15.01
CA LYS A 221 6.60 16.31 -15.40
C LYS A 221 5.77 15.08 -15.03
N ALA A 222 4.80 15.23 -14.14
CA ALA A 222 3.98 14.13 -13.66
C ALA A 222 2.78 13.81 -14.55
N ILE A 223 2.35 14.79 -15.35
CA ILE A 223 1.11 14.75 -16.14
C ILE A 223 1.37 14.29 -17.59
N LEU A 224 2.63 14.29 -18.05
CA LEU A 224 3.07 13.82 -19.38
C LEU A 224 3.28 12.30 -19.40
#